data_AF-A0A3Q3IEM3-F1
#
_entry.id   AF-A0A3Q3IEM3-F1
#
_cell.length_a   1.000
_cell.length_b   1.000
_cell.length_c   1.000
_cell.angle_alpha   90.00
_cell.angle_beta   90.00
_cell.angle_gamma   90.00
#
_symmetry.space_group_name_H-M   'P 1'
#
loop_
_entity.id
_entity.type
_entity.pdbx_description
1 polymer ?
#
loop_
_entity_poly.entity_id
_entity_poly.type
_entity_poly.pdbx_seq_one_letter_code
_entity_poly.pdbx_strand_id
1 'polypeptide(L)'
;CGHFGCGVKYRTRGTIKDCPGADPQKDAEVLHKAMKGLGTDEKAIVELLGNRSNKQRAPIVTAYKKTYGKDLIKELKSELNGPLEKLVVAMMMSPANYDAYLVKGAIQVGGKLQLLP
;
A
#
# COMPACT_ATOMS: atom_id res chain seq x y z
N CYS A 1 24.79 42.97 -1.09
CA CYS A 1 23.70 42.53 -0.20
C CYS A 1 22.61 41.85 -1.03
N GLY A 2 22.10 40.64 -0.79
CA GLY A 2 22.44 39.60 0.18
C GLY A 2 22.02 38.24 -0.40
N HIS A 3 22.85 37.23 -0.17
CA HIS A 3 22.71 35.85 -0.65
C HIS A 3 22.19 35.01 0.52
N PHE A 4 20.88 35.05 0.79
CA PHE A 4 20.24 34.22 1.81
C PHE A 4 19.41 33.13 1.15
N GLY A 5 19.90 31.90 1.23
CA GLY A 5 19.15 30.73 0.79
C GLY A 5 20.02 29.52 0.43
N CYS A 6 20.96 29.11 1.29
CA CYS A 6 21.46 27.73 1.24
C CYS A 6 20.36 26.80 1.76
N GLY A 7 19.30 26.63 0.97
CA GLY A 7 18.37 25.53 1.16
C GLY A 7 19.06 24.28 0.67
N VAL A 8 19.56 23.44 1.58
CA VAL A 8 19.94 22.07 1.24
C VAL A 8 18.67 21.40 0.73
N LYS A 9 18.48 21.40 -0.59
CA LYS A 9 17.45 20.61 -1.27
C LYS A 9 17.87 19.17 -1.07
N TYR A 10 17.49 18.55 0.05
CA TYR A 10 17.59 17.11 0.19
C TYR A 10 16.86 16.51 -1.00
N ARG A 11 17.62 15.98 -1.97
CA ARG A 11 17.05 15.15 -3.02
C ARG A 11 16.68 13.85 -2.34
N THR A 12 15.55 13.83 -1.66
CA THR A 12 14.93 12.60 -1.13
C THR A 12 14.58 11.72 -2.32
N ARG A 13 15.56 10.92 -2.74
CA ARG A 13 15.40 9.96 -3.83
C ARG A 13 14.72 8.73 -3.24
N GLY A 14 13.39 8.71 -3.26
CA GLY A 14 12.63 7.51 -2.92
C GLY A 14 13.07 6.31 -3.76
N THR A 15 13.14 5.14 -3.15
CA THR A 15 13.58 3.88 -3.78
C THR A 15 12.52 3.32 -4.74
N ILE A 16 11.24 3.47 -4.40
CA ILE A 16 10.11 3.10 -5.26
C ILE A 16 9.89 4.20 -6.30
N LYS A 17 9.96 3.84 -7.58
CA LYS A 17 9.70 4.72 -8.73
C LYS A 17 8.37 4.36 -9.40
N ASP A 18 7.82 5.30 -10.15
CA ASP A 18 6.68 5.02 -11.03
C ASP A 18 7.12 4.00 -12.10
N CYS A 19 6.41 2.89 -12.22
CA CYS A 19 6.70 1.86 -13.22
C CYS A 19 6.04 2.22 -14.56
N PRO A 20 6.80 2.50 -15.64
CA PRO A 20 6.24 2.74 -16.96
C PRO A 20 5.62 1.45 -17.49
N GLY A 21 4.30 1.44 -17.70
CA GLY A 21 3.55 0.25 -18.11
C GLY A 21 2.71 -0.40 -17.01
N ALA A 22 2.62 0.21 -15.82
CA ALA A 22 1.66 -0.22 -14.80
C ALA A 22 0.22 -0.09 -15.32
N ASP A 23 -0.51 -1.20 -15.28
CA ASP A 23 -1.89 -1.32 -15.71
C ASP A 23 -2.72 -1.75 -14.50
N PRO A 24 -3.58 -0.86 -13.95
CA PRO A 24 -4.33 -1.14 -12.74
C PRO A 24 -5.23 -2.37 -12.83
N GLN A 25 -5.72 -2.69 -14.03
CA GLN A 25 -6.59 -3.84 -14.27
C GLN A 25 -5.79 -5.13 -14.23
N LYS A 26 -4.65 -5.19 -14.94
CA LYS A 26 -3.76 -6.37 -14.90
C LYS A 26 -3.20 -6.59 -13.51
N ASP A 27 -2.81 -5.51 -12.83
CA ASP A 27 -2.30 -5.60 -11.46
C ASP A 27 -3.37 -6.13 -10.50
N ALA A 28 -4.64 -5.70 -10.67
CA ALA A 28 -5.76 -6.24 -9.89
C ALA A 28 -6.01 -7.74 -10.18
N GLU A 29 -5.87 -8.19 -11.42
CA GLU A 29 -5.99 -9.61 -11.78
C GLU A 29 -4.86 -10.45 -11.17
N VAL A 30 -3.63 -9.94 -11.18
CA VAL A 30 -2.49 -10.63 -10.55
C VAL A 30 -2.72 -10.75 -9.04
N LEU A 31 -3.15 -9.68 -8.37
CA LEU A 31 -3.49 -9.73 -6.95
C LEU A 31 -4.63 -10.70 -6.67
N HIS A 32 -5.68 -10.72 -7.52
CA HIS A 32 -6.77 -11.66 -7.36
C HIS A 32 -6.31 -13.11 -7.48
N LYS A 33 -5.45 -13.42 -8.47
CA LYS A 33 -4.89 -14.76 -8.65
C LYS A 33 -3.98 -15.17 -7.48
N ALA A 34 -3.17 -14.24 -6.97
CA ALA A 34 -2.29 -14.49 -5.84
C ALA A 34 -3.07 -14.78 -4.53
N MET A 35 -4.29 -14.26 -4.41
CA MET A 35 -5.20 -14.51 -3.28
C MET A 35 -6.18 -15.68 -3.52
N LYS A 36 -6.33 -16.17 -4.75
CA LYS A 36 -7.32 -17.19 -5.11
C LYS A 36 -6.67 -18.58 -5.12
N GLY A 37 -6.78 -19.32 -4.03
CA GLY A 37 -6.33 -20.72 -3.96
C GLY A 37 -6.31 -21.31 -2.56
N LEU A 38 -5.78 -22.54 -2.44
CA LEU A 38 -5.41 -23.13 -1.15
C LEU A 38 -4.07 -22.51 -0.71
N GLY A 39 -4.14 -21.28 -0.22
CA GLY A 39 -2.99 -20.47 0.19
C GLY A 39 -2.80 -19.20 -0.63
N THR A 40 -1.84 -18.38 -0.20
CA THR A 40 -1.58 -17.04 -0.73
C THR A 40 -0.19 -16.97 -1.32
N ASP A 41 -0.06 -16.45 -2.55
CA ASP A 41 1.26 -16.14 -3.13
C ASP A 41 1.76 -14.78 -2.59
N GLU A 42 2.28 -14.81 -1.36
CA GLU A 42 2.83 -13.65 -0.65
C GLU A 42 3.93 -12.96 -1.45
N LYS A 43 4.74 -13.75 -2.18
CA LYS A 43 5.85 -13.23 -2.98
C LYS A 43 5.35 -12.41 -4.15
N ALA A 44 4.35 -12.90 -4.88
CA ALA A 44 3.73 -12.15 -5.98
C ALA A 44 3.11 -10.84 -5.51
N ILE A 45 2.46 -10.83 -4.34
CA ILE A 45 1.89 -9.61 -3.74
C ILE A 45 2.99 -8.59 -3.43
N VAL A 46 4.06 -9.02 -2.72
CA VAL A 46 5.16 -8.11 -2.34
C VAL A 46 5.91 -7.59 -3.56
N GLU A 47 6.17 -8.44 -4.56
CA GLU A 47 6.88 -8.04 -5.77
C GLU A 47 6.08 -7.03 -6.60
N LEU A 48 4.78 -7.27 -6.76
CA LEU A 48 3.90 -6.34 -7.48
C LEU A 48 3.79 -5.01 -6.73
N LEU A 49 3.50 -5.03 -5.43
CA LEU A 49 3.38 -3.80 -4.66
C LEU A 49 4.72 -3.07 -4.57
N GLY A 50 5.82 -3.75 -4.33
CA GLY A 50 7.17 -3.17 -4.22
C GLY A 50 7.62 -2.44 -5.49
N ASN A 51 7.14 -2.87 -6.66
CA ASN A 51 7.42 -2.23 -7.95
C ASN A 51 6.38 -1.19 -8.40
N ARG A 52 5.40 -0.85 -7.55
CA ARG A 52 4.37 0.16 -7.86
C ARG A 52 4.45 1.30 -6.86
N SER A 53 4.41 2.54 -7.36
CA SER A 53 4.36 3.71 -6.50
C SER A 53 2.99 3.84 -5.82
N ASN A 54 2.91 4.60 -4.72
CA ASN A 54 1.63 4.86 -4.04
C ASN A 54 0.56 5.46 -4.99
N LYS A 55 0.98 6.28 -5.96
CA LYS A 55 0.09 6.84 -6.99
C LYS A 55 -0.49 5.76 -7.90
N GLN A 56 0.29 4.72 -8.20
CA GLN A 56 -0.12 3.59 -9.02
C GLN A 56 -0.92 2.56 -8.24
N ARG A 57 -0.72 2.43 -6.92
CA ARG A 57 -1.50 1.53 -6.06
C ARG A 57 -2.95 1.98 -5.86
N ALA A 58 -3.19 3.28 -5.76
CA ALA A 58 -4.54 3.83 -5.59
C ALA A 58 -5.54 3.36 -6.68
N PRO A 59 -5.25 3.46 -7.99
CA PRO A 59 -6.17 2.97 -9.02
C PRO A 59 -6.32 1.45 -9.03
N ILE A 60 -5.34 0.67 -8.53
CA ILE A 60 -5.49 -0.80 -8.40
C ILE A 60 -6.62 -1.14 -7.44
N VAL A 61 -6.72 -0.44 -6.30
CA VAL A 61 -7.82 -0.62 -5.33
C VAL A 61 -9.18 -0.36 -5.99
N THR A 62 -9.28 0.71 -6.77
CA THR A 62 -10.52 1.07 -7.50
C THR A 62 -10.83 0.04 -8.58
N ALA A 63 -9.84 -0.39 -9.36
CA ALA A 63 -9.99 -1.38 -10.42
C ALA A 63 -10.43 -2.74 -9.84
N TYR A 64 -9.79 -3.20 -8.76
CA TYR A 64 -10.15 -4.44 -8.08
C TYR A 64 -11.60 -4.42 -7.59
N LYS A 65 -12.03 -3.31 -6.97
CA LYS A 65 -13.41 -3.13 -6.51
C LYS A 65 -14.41 -3.13 -7.68
N LYS A 66 -14.06 -2.53 -8.80
CA LYS A 66 -14.91 -2.50 -10.00
C LYS A 66 -15.03 -3.87 -10.68
N THR A 67 -13.93 -4.62 -10.77
CA THR A 67 -13.88 -5.90 -11.49
C THR A 67 -14.45 -7.05 -10.65
N TYR A 68 -14.17 -7.09 -9.35
CA TYR A 68 -14.52 -8.22 -8.48
C TYR A 68 -15.62 -7.90 -7.46
N GLY A 69 -16.02 -6.63 -7.31
CA GLY A 69 -17.02 -6.22 -6.33
C GLY A 69 -16.56 -6.33 -4.87
N LYS A 70 -15.28 -6.61 -4.64
CA LYS A 70 -14.69 -6.84 -3.32
C LYS A 70 -13.70 -5.73 -2.93
N ASP A 71 -13.50 -5.54 -1.64
CA ASP A 71 -12.50 -4.60 -1.13
C ASP A 71 -11.12 -5.27 -1.09
N LEU A 72 -10.19 -4.76 -1.91
CA LEU A 72 -8.83 -5.31 -2.00
C LEU A 72 -8.10 -5.30 -0.65
N ILE A 73 -8.27 -4.26 0.15
CA ILE A 73 -7.58 -4.13 1.44
C ILE A 73 -8.14 -5.16 2.43
N LYS A 74 -9.43 -5.50 2.34
CA LYS A 74 -10.02 -6.57 3.16
C LYS A 74 -9.53 -7.95 2.76
N GLU A 75 -9.52 -8.26 1.47
CA GLU A 75 -9.04 -9.55 0.98
C GLU A 75 -7.55 -9.74 1.35
N LEU A 76 -6.72 -8.72 1.18
CA LEU A 76 -5.31 -8.81 1.59
C LEU A 76 -5.11 -9.05 3.09
N LYS A 77 -6.02 -8.59 3.95
CA LYS A 77 -5.98 -8.90 5.39
C LYS A 77 -6.50 -10.28 5.75
N SER A 78 -7.45 -10.82 4.98
CA SER A 78 -7.92 -12.18 5.24
C SER A 78 -6.87 -13.21 4.83
N GLU A 79 -6.12 -12.90 3.76
CA GLU A 79 -5.13 -13.81 3.19
C GLU A 79 -3.74 -13.71 3.82
N LEU A 80 -3.38 -12.58 4.43
CA LEU A 80 -2.06 -12.34 5.03
C LEU A 80 -2.15 -12.26 6.56
N ASN A 81 -1.09 -12.69 7.24
CA ASN A 81 -1.02 -12.63 8.71
C ASN A 81 0.29 -11.98 9.19
N GLY A 82 0.27 -11.45 10.41
CA GLY A 82 1.47 -11.05 11.13
C GLY A 82 2.13 -9.77 10.57
N PRO A 83 3.47 -9.69 10.51
CA PRO A 83 4.17 -8.50 10.04
C PRO A 83 3.92 -8.17 8.56
N LEU A 84 3.71 -9.19 7.73
CA LEU A 84 3.49 -9.02 6.30
C LEU A 84 2.16 -8.33 6.00
N GLU A 85 1.09 -8.74 6.69
CA GLU A 85 -0.22 -8.09 6.64
C GLU A 85 -0.09 -6.58 6.90
N LYS A 86 0.58 -6.21 8.00
CA LYS A 86 0.78 -4.81 8.39
C LYS A 86 1.55 -4.02 7.33
N LEU A 87 2.58 -4.61 6.73
CA LEU A 87 3.37 -3.98 5.68
C LEU A 87 2.53 -3.74 4.41
N VAL A 88 1.81 -4.76 3.94
CA VAL A 88 0.99 -4.68 2.72
C VAL A 88 -0.13 -3.67 2.89
N VAL A 89 -0.80 -3.68 4.04
CA VAL A 89 -1.84 -2.71 4.36
C VAL A 89 -1.28 -1.29 4.43
N ALA A 90 -0.15 -1.08 5.10
CA ALA A 90 0.52 0.23 5.16
C ALA A 90 0.87 0.75 3.76
N MET A 91 1.34 -0.14 2.87
CA MET A 91 1.67 0.18 1.48
C MET A 91 0.47 0.62 0.63
N MET A 92 -0.76 0.25 1.02
CA MET A 92 -1.99 0.62 0.32
C MET A 92 -2.60 1.93 0.82
N MET A 93 -2.14 2.45 1.95
CA MET A 93 -2.64 3.70 2.52
C MET A 93 -1.94 4.91 1.88
N SER A 94 -2.66 6.03 1.79
CA SER A 94 -2.00 7.30 1.48
C SER A 94 -1.05 7.69 2.62
N PRO A 95 0.03 8.44 2.35
CA PRO A 95 0.97 8.85 3.40
C PRO A 95 0.30 9.54 4.58
N ALA A 96 -0.62 10.47 4.30
CA ALA A 96 -1.37 11.18 5.35
C ALA A 96 -2.26 10.24 6.19
N ASN A 97 -2.90 9.25 5.55
CA ASN A 97 -3.72 8.28 6.27
C ASN A 97 -2.86 7.33 7.12
N TYR A 98 -1.67 6.98 6.63
CA TYR A 98 -0.73 6.15 7.37
C TYR A 98 -0.18 6.87 8.60
N ASP A 99 0.21 8.15 8.45
CA ASP A 99 0.65 8.98 9.58
C ASP A 99 -0.45 9.11 10.64
N ALA A 100 -1.68 9.41 10.23
CA ALA A 100 -2.83 9.46 11.13
C ALA A 100 -3.09 8.12 11.84
N TYR A 101 -2.92 7.01 11.12
CA TYR A 101 -3.03 5.66 11.68
C TYR A 101 -1.97 5.40 12.76
N LEU A 102 -0.71 5.78 12.51
CA LEU A 102 0.39 5.64 13.47
C LEU A 102 0.16 6.48 14.72
N VAL A 103 -0.21 7.76 14.55
CA VAL A 103 -0.48 8.67 15.66
C VAL A 103 -1.64 8.15 16.52
N LYS A 104 -2.73 7.69 15.90
CA LYS A 104 -3.85 7.08 16.61
C LYS A 104 -3.40 5.86 17.41
N GLY A 105 -2.60 4.98 16.81
CA GLY A 105 -2.07 3.79 17.47
C GLY A 105 -1.17 4.11 18.67
N ALA A 106 -0.38 5.18 18.58
CA ALA A 106 0.50 5.62 19.66
C ALA A 106 -0.27 6.24 20.84
N ILE A 107 -1.41 6.89 20.58
CA ILE A 107 -2.22 7.55 21.62
C ILE A 107 -3.15 6.55 22.34
N GLN A 108 -3.64 5.52 21.63
CA GLN A 108 -4.53 4.52 22.23
C GLN A 108 -3.75 3.49 23.05
N VAL A 109 -3.40 3.84 24.30
CA VAL A 109 -2.89 2.89 25.29
C VAL A 109 -4.03 1.97 25.73
N GLY A 110 -4.09 0.75 25.17
CA GLY A 110 -4.98 -0.33 25.63
C GLY A 110 -6.14 -0.73 24.70
N GLY A 111 -6.28 -0.12 23.53
CA GLY A 111 -7.31 -0.51 22.55
C GLY A 111 -6.75 -1.44 21.48
N LYS A 112 -7.31 -2.65 21.36
CA LYS A 112 -7.02 -3.60 20.27
C LYS A 112 -7.02 -2.84 18.93
N LEU A 113 -5.89 -2.90 18.22
CA LEU A 113 -5.66 -2.22 16.94
C LEU A 113 -6.56 -2.85 15.86
N GLN A 114 -7.84 -2.50 15.86
CA GLN A 114 -8.74 -2.73 14.75
C GLN A 114 -9.32 -1.39 14.37
N LEU A 115 -8.79 -0.83 13.29
CA LEU A 115 -9.67 -0.22 12.31
C LEU A 115 -8.91 -0.17 10.99
N LEU A 116 -9.24 -1.14 10.16
CA LEU A 116 -8.97 -1.07 8.75
C LEU A 116 -10.35 -1.10 8.08
N PRO A 117 -10.63 -0.23 7.10
CA PRO A 117 -11.94 -0.15 6.49
C PRO A 117 -12.41 -1.49 5.92
#